data_AF-A0AAW4VTX2-F1
#
_entry.id   AF-A0AAW4VTX2-F1
#
_cell.length_a   1.000
_cell.length_b   1.000
_cell.length_c   1.000
_cell.angle_alpha   90.00
_cell.angle_beta   90.00
_cell.angle_gamma   90.00
#
_symmetry.space_group_name_H-M   'P 1'
#
loop_
_entity.id
_entity.type
_entity.pdbx_description
1 polymer ?
#
loop_
_entity_poly.entity_id
_entity_poly.type
_entity_poly.pdbx_seq_one_letter_code
_entity_poly.pdbx_strand_id
1 'polypeptide(L)'
;MVPKLIEQIENKSLLNHGTWDYYGNPQKGKESERYLFWTSVDTDKVGANKQIPVIISTADGKFYISSSTTARKRKSSDYKPYIAIAPTGKDNSSQYKPYIAGNEPFNTLEDAYKAYANVVKNEYPNFYHNSITK
;
A
#
# COMPACT_ATOMS: atom_id res chain seq x y z
N MET A 1 -5.43 -13.98 -10.84
CA MET A 1 -4.04 -13.47 -10.71
C MET A 1 -3.58 -13.45 -9.25
N VAL A 2 -4.34 -12.91 -8.30
CA VAL A 2 -3.96 -12.88 -6.87
C VAL A 2 -3.63 -14.25 -6.24
N PRO A 3 -4.38 -15.36 -6.48
CA PRO A 3 -4.07 -16.64 -5.83
C PRO A 3 -2.71 -17.24 -6.23
N LYS A 4 -2.34 -17.16 -7.52
CA LYS A 4 -1.03 -17.62 -8.01
C LYS A 4 0.13 -16.75 -7.52
N LEU A 5 -0.14 -15.47 -7.24
CA LEU A 5 0.85 -14.57 -6.67
C LEU A 5 1.17 -14.98 -5.23
N ILE A 6 0.15 -15.30 -4.43
CA ILE A 6 0.31 -15.70 -3.01
C ILE A 6 1.24 -16.91 -2.85
N GLU A 7 1.15 -17.90 -3.75
CA GLU A 7 2.03 -19.09 -3.73
C GLU A 7 3.52 -18.76 -3.93
N GLN A 8 3.84 -17.60 -4.49
CA GLN A 8 5.20 -17.14 -4.75
C GLN A 8 5.70 -16.09 -3.74
N ILE A 9 4.84 -15.67 -2.78
CA ILE A 9 5.22 -14.70 -1.76
C ILE A 9 5.93 -15.44 -0.62
N GLU A 10 7.22 -15.18 -0.46
CA GLU A 10 7.99 -15.71 0.68
C GLU A 10 7.37 -15.27 2.01
N ASN A 11 7.42 -16.15 3.02
CA ASN A 11 6.84 -15.87 4.34
C ASN A 11 7.33 -14.55 4.95
N LYS A 12 8.59 -14.19 4.74
CA LYS A 12 9.20 -12.94 5.26
C LYS A 12 8.87 -11.69 4.45
N SER A 13 8.12 -11.84 3.36
CA SER A 13 7.72 -10.71 2.52
C SER A 13 6.78 -9.79 3.29
N LEU A 14 6.98 -8.48 3.12
CA LEU A 14 6.06 -7.47 3.64
C LEU A 14 4.61 -7.72 3.20
N LEU A 15 4.39 -8.31 2.02
CA LEU A 15 3.06 -8.62 1.51
C LEU A 15 2.28 -9.62 2.40
N ASN A 16 2.96 -10.39 3.24
CA ASN A 16 2.33 -11.28 4.23
C ASN A 16 2.08 -10.60 5.59
N HIS A 17 2.75 -9.47 5.85
CA HIS A 17 2.78 -8.76 7.13
C HIS A 17 2.21 -7.33 7.06
N GLY A 18 1.30 -7.07 6.12
CA GLY A 18 0.64 -5.78 5.97
C GLY A 18 -0.59 -5.83 5.05
N THR A 19 -1.34 -4.74 5.01
CA THR A 19 -2.33 -4.51 3.96
C THR A 19 -1.64 -3.90 2.76
N TRP A 20 -1.93 -4.40 1.57
CA TRP A 20 -1.42 -3.84 0.33
C TRP A 20 -2.49 -3.80 -0.75
N ASP A 21 -2.28 -2.94 -1.73
CA ASP A 21 -3.11 -2.85 -2.92
C ASP A 21 -2.23 -2.50 -4.13
N TYR A 22 -2.62 -3.02 -5.28
CA TYR A 22 -1.88 -2.84 -6.53
C TYR A 22 -2.70 -2.00 -7.49
N TYR A 23 -2.07 -0.95 -7.99
CA TYR A 23 -2.70 0.06 -8.81
C TYR A 23 -1.89 0.29 -10.08
N GLY A 24 -2.50 0.07 -11.25
CA GLY A 24 -1.84 0.31 -12.53
C GLY A 24 -2.31 -0.62 -13.64
N ASN A 25 -1.74 -0.42 -14.84
CA ASN A 25 -2.10 -1.19 -16.02
C ASN A 25 -1.18 -2.42 -16.17
N PRO A 26 -1.73 -3.66 -16.22
CA PRO A 26 -0.94 -4.88 -16.37
C PRO A 26 -0.42 -5.11 -17.81
N GLN A 27 -0.86 -4.32 -18.79
CA GLN A 27 -0.42 -4.46 -20.17
C GLN A 27 1.10 -4.20 -20.33
N LYS A 28 1.72 -4.88 -21.28
CA LYS A 28 3.13 -4.68 -21.65
C LYS A 28 3.33 -3.26 -22.19
N GLY A 29 4.44 -2.60 -21.83
CA GLY A 29 4.72 -1.21 -22.20
C GLY A 29 4.06 -0.18 -21.27
N LYS A 30 3.41 -0.65 -20.21
CA LYS A 30 2.76 0.15 -19.17
C LYS A 30 3.37 -0.10 -17.79
N GLU A 31 4.63 -0.52 -17.75
CA GLU A 31 5.33 -0.84 -16.50
C GLU A 31 5.41 0.39 -15.57
N SER A 32 5.76 1.56 -16.09
CA SER A 32 5.87 2.82 -15.31
C SER A 32 4.55 3.32 -14.71
N GLU A 33 3.45 2.66 -15.06
CA GLU A 33 2.10 2.97 -14.61
C GLU A 33 1.67 2.13 -13.39
N ARG A 34 2.57 1.27 -12.89
CA ARG A 34 2.31 0.27 -11.85
C ARG A 34 2.86 0.73 -10.50
N TYR A 35 2.00 0.67 -9.49
CA TYR A 35 2.26 1.09 -8.12
C TYR A 35 1.79 -0.01 -7.17
N LEU A 36 2.63 -0.35 -6.21
CA LEU A 36 2.26 -1.19 -5.07
C LEU A 36 2.21 -0.31 -3.83
N PHE A 37 1.04 -0.21 -3.22
CA PHE A 37 0.84 0.47 -1.95
C PHE A 37 0.88 -0.57 -0.85
N TRP A 38 1.62 -0.32 0.22
CA TRP A 38 1.73 -1.22 1.37
C TRP A 38 1.67 -0.43 2.68
N THR A 39 1.04 -1.01 3.70
CA THR A 39 1.05 -0.48 5.07
C THR A 39 1.04 -1.61 6.10
N SER A 40 1.70 -1.39 7.23
CA SER A 40 1.62 -2.28 8.40
C SER A 40 0.29 -2.15 9.17
N VAL A 41 -0.49 -1.10 8.89
CA VAL A 41 -1.74 -0.80 9.59
C VAL A 41 -2.83 -1.79 9.18
N ASP A 42 -3.50 -2.38 10.17
CA ASP A 42 -4.71 -3.18 9.97
C ASP A 42 -5.86 -2.26 9.57
N THR A 43 -6.12 -2.21 8.26
CA THR A 43 -7.14 -1.32 7.67
C THR A 43 -8.56 -1.69 8.12
N ASP A 44 -8.82 -2.96 8.43
CA ASP A 44 -10.12 -3.40 8.92
C ASP A 44 -10.38 -2.92 10.35
N LYS A 45 -9.35 -2.93 11.22
CA LYS A 45 -9.43 -2.34 12.57
C LYS A 45 -9.58 -0.83 12.55
N VAL A 46 -8.86 -0.15 11.66
CA VAL A 46 -8.88 1.32 11.54
C VAL A 46 -10.19 1.85 10.93
N GLY A 47 -10.77 1.09 9.99
CA GLY A 47 -12.02 1.47 9.32
C GLY A 47 -11.82 2.38 8.10
N ALA A 48 -12.93 2.71 7.43
CA ALA A 48 -12.95 3.53 6.22
C ALA A 48 -12.76 5.03 6.50
N ASN A 49 -12.37 5.78 5.46
CA ASN A 49 -12.16 7.23 5.46
C ASN A 49 -11.11 7.70 6.47
N LYS A 50 -10.05 6.91 6.64
CA LYS A 50 -8.91 7.24 7.51
C LYS A 50 -7.67 7.43 6.66
N GLN A 51 -6.92 8.49 6.94
CA GLN A 51 -5.56 8.61 6.40
C GLN A 51 -4.65 7.62 7.10
N ILE A 52 -3.82 6.94 6.33
CA ILE A 52 -2.85 5.95 6.79
C ILE A 52 -1.49 6.19 6.11
N PRO A 53 -0.38 5.96 6.80
CA PRO A 53 0.92 5.99 6.16
C PRO A 53 1.05 4.78 5.23
N VAL A 54 1.72 4.96 4.10
CA VAL A 54 1.97 3.90 3.11
C VAL A 54 3.41 3.96 2.60
N ILE A 55 3.96 2.79 2.29
CA ILE A 55 5.10 2.64 1.39
C ILE A 55 4.53 2.45 -0.03
N ILE A 56 5.03 3.21 -0.99
CA ILE A 56 4.67 3.08 -2.40
C ILE A 56 5.89 2.59 -3.16
N SER A 57 5.79 1.42 -3.79
CA SER A 57 6.81 0.90 -4.70
C SER A 57 6.41 1.17 -6.15
N THR A 58 7.34 1.71 -6.93
CA THR A 58 7.19 1.99 -8.36
C THR A 58 7.97 0.98 -9.21
N ALA A 59 7.60 0.84 -10.48
CA ALA A 59 8.19 -0.16 -11.37
C ALA A 59 9.68 0.05 -11.72
N ASP A 60 10.23 1.24 -11.45
CA ASP A 60 11.66 1.53 -11.54
C ASP A 60 12.44 1.10 -10.27
N GLY A 61 11.78 0.41 -9.34
CA GLY A 61 12.40 -0.13 -8.13
C GLY A 61 12.60 0.88 -7.02
N LYS A 62 12.01 2.08 -7.12
CA LYS A 62 12.03 3.09 -6.06
C LYS A 62 10.91 2.89 -5.05
N PHE A 63 11.14 3.39 -3.85
CA PHE A 63 10.17 3.38 -2.76
C PHE A 63 9.94 4.80 -2.24
N TYR A 64 8.70 5.11 -1.87
CA TYR A 64 8.31 6.41 -1.36
C TYR A 64 7.46 6.25 -0.11
N ILE A 65 7.62 7.16 0.85
CA ILE A 65 6.73 7.26 2.00
C ILE A 65 5.69 8.33 1.71
N SER A 66 4.42 7.99 1.91
CA SER A 66 3.30 8.88 1.63
C SER A 66 2.11 8.58 2.55
N SER A 67 1.01 9.28 2.34
CA SER A 67 -0.26 9.03 3.00
C SER A 67 -1.33 8.66 1.98
N SER A 68 -2.19 7.70 2.33
CA SER A 68 -3.34 7.30 1.51
C SER A 68 -4.59 7.20 2.37
N THR A 69 -5.76 7.11 1.75
CA THR A 69 -7.05 7.02 2.45
C THR A 69 -7.57 5.59 2.40
N THR A 70 -8.21 5.12 3.47
CA THR A 70 -8.89 3.82 3.48
C THR A 70 -10.31 3.93 2.93
N ALA A 71 -10.81 2.90 2.25
CA ALA A 71 -12.21 2.85 1.84
C ALA A 71 -12.80 1.45 1.96
N ARG A 72 -14.09 1.39 2.28
CA ARG A 72 -14.83 0.13 2.33
C ARG A 72 -15.07 -0.39 0.91
N LYS A 73 -14.52 -1.54 0.58
CA LYS A 73 -14.91 -2.31 -0.60
C LYS A 73 -16.17 -3.10 -0.27
N ARG A 74 -17.21 -2.93 -1.09
CA ARG A 74 -18.51 -3.58 -0.86
C ARG A 74 -18.41 -5.07 -1.15
N LYS A 75 -19.31 -5.82 -0.50
CA LYS A 75 -19.49 -7.25 -0.73
C LYS A 75 -19.77 -7.52 -2.21
N SER A 76 -19.05 -8.48 -2.79
CA SER A 76 -19.44 -9.19 -4.01
C SER A 76 -20.00 -10.56 -3.62
N SER A 77 -20.63 -11.29 -4.56
CA SER A 77 -21.02 -12.70 -4.32
C SER A 77 -19.88 -13.54 -3.75
N ASP A 78 -18.64 -13.20 -4.11
CA ASP A 78 -17.47 -14.03 -3.87
C ASP A 78 -16.59 -13.53 -2.71
N TYR A 79 -16.85 -12.33 -2.17
CA TYR A 79 -15.96 -11.69 -1.19
C TYR A 79 -16.72 -10.96 -0.09
N LYS A 80 -16.34 -11.20 1.17
CA LYS A 80 -16.78 -10.42 2.32
C LYS A 80 -16.33 -8.96 2.17
N PRO A 81 -17.09 -7.98 2.70
CA PRO A 81 -16.65 -6.59 2.70
C PRO A 81 -15.35 -6.45 3.53
N TYR A 82 -14.43 -5.63 3.03
CA TYR A 82 -13.14 -5.34 3.68
C TYR A 82 -12.77 -3.86 3.47
N ILE A 83 -11.81 -3.37 4.24
CA ILE A 83 -11.27 -2.02 4.12
C ILE A 83 -9.96 -2.07 3.33
N ALA A 84 -9.94 -1.41 2.17
CA ALA A 84 -8.78 -1.33 1.29
C ALA A 84 -8.03 0.00 1.46
N ILE A 85 -6.77 0.01 1.05
CA ILE A 85 -6.05 1.25 0.72
C ILE A 85 -6.68 1.78 -0.56
N ALA A 86 -7.22 2.99 -0.55
CA ALA A 86 -7.98 3.59 -1.63
C ALA A 86 -7.48 5.01 -1.94
N PRO A 87 -6.31 5.13 -2.61
CA PRO A 87 -5.89 6.40 -3.18
C PRO A 87 -7.01 6.96 -4.06
N THR A 88 -7.32 8.24 -3.87
CA THR A 88 -8.29 8.98 -4.68
C THR A 88 -7.80 9.09 -6.14
N GLY A 89 -8.58 8.53 -7.07
CA GLY A 89 -8.31 8.56 -8.51
C GLY A 89 -9.22 7.60 -9.30
N LYS A 90 -9.57 7.93 -10.55
CA LYS A 90 -10.27 7.07 -11.53
C LYS A 90 -9.29 6.26 -12.41
N ASP A 91 -9.13 4.95 -12.21
CA ASP A 91 -8.56 3.91 -13.13
C ASP A 91 -7.43 4.25 -14.15
N ASN A 92 -6.73 5.38 -14.05
CA ASN A 92 -5.60 5.75 -14.89
C ASN A 92 -4.36 5.99 -14.04
N SER A 93 -3.21 5.56 -14.52
CA SER A 93 -1.98 5.52 -13.74
C SER A 93 -1.36 6.87 -13.41
N SER A 94 -1.67 7.91 -14.19
CA SER A 94 -1.22 9.27 -13.93
C SER A 94 -1.75 9.82 -12.60
N GLN A 95 -2.89 9.31 -12.11
CA GLN A 95 -3.50 9.78 -10.87
C GLN A 95 -2.74 9.40 -9.59
N TYR A 96 -1.82 8.43 -9.67
CA TYR A 96 -1.04 8.02 -8.50
C TYR A 96 0.29 8.77 -8.39
N LYS A 97 0.73 9.45 -9.46
CA LYS A 97 1.93 10.30 -9.44
C LYS A 97 1.92 11.35 -8.30
N PRO A 98 0.79 12.00 -7.95
CA PRO A 98 0.76 12.95 -6.84
C PRO A 98 1.14 12.34 -5.49
N TYR A 99 0.99 11.03 -5.28
CA TYR A 99 1.35 10.37 -4.03
C TYR A 99 2.87 10.22 -3.83
N ILE A 100 3.65 10.39 -4.90
CA ILE A 100 5.12 10.32 -4.87
C ILE A 100 5.78 11.64 -5.29
N ALA A 101 5.02 12.59 -5.84
CA ALA A 101 5.53 13.86 -6.32
C ALA A 101 6.08 14.69 -5.14
N GLY A 102 7.34 15.12 -5.25
CA GLY A 102 8.02 15.90 -4.21
C GLY A 102 8.52 15.06 -3.03
N ASN A 103 8.27 13.75 -3.01
CA ASN A 103 8.80 12.85 -1.99
C ASN A 103 10.18 12.33 -2.44
N GLU A 104 11.14 12.34 -1.52
CA GLU A 104 12.46 11.78 -1.76
C GLU A 104 12.38 10.24 -1.91
N PRO A 105 12.92 9.67 -3.00
CA PRO A 105 12.88 8.22 -3.21
C PRO A 105 13.93 7.50 -2.37
N PHE A 106 13.56 6.32 -1.87
CA PHE A 106 14.48 5.34 -1.32
C PHE A 106 14.85 4.31 -2.38
N ASN A 107 16.13 3.93 -2.41
CA ASN A 107 16.66 2.93 -3.34
C ASN A 107 16.50 1.49 -2.83
N THR A 108 16.24 1.33 -1.53
CA THR A 108 16.10 0.02 -0.89
C THR A 108 14.80 -0.04 -0.10
N LEU A 109 14.22 -1.24 -0.02
CA LEU A 109 13.04 -1.47 0.81
C LEU A 109 13.36 -1.30 2.30
N GLU A 110 14.59 -1.63 2.72
CA GLU A 110 15.02 -1.52 4.11
C GLU A 110 15.01 -0.06 4.59
N ASP A 111 15.57 0.86 3.81
CA ASP A 111 15.59 2.28 4.16
C ASP A 111 14.19 2.88 4.14
N ALA A 112 13.38 2.52 3.15
CA ALA A 112 11.98 2.90 3.10
C ALA A 112 11.22 2.41 4.33
N TYR A 113 11.41 1.15 4.74
CA TYR A 113 10.75 0.59 5.91
C TYR A 113 11.18 1.29 7.21
N LYS A 114 12.46 1.62 7.38
CA LYS A 114 12.95 2.39 8.54
C LYS A 114 12.29 3.78 8.58
N ALA A 115 12.23 4.49 7.45
CA ALA A 115 11.57 5.78 7.36
C ALA A 115 10.07 5.67 7.66
N TYR A 116 9.39 4.68 7.07
CA TYR A 116 7.99 4.37 7.33
C TYR A 116 7.71 4.11 8.82
N ALA A 117 8.52 3.26 9.47
CA ALA A 117 8.35 2.93 10.88
C ALA A 117 8.46 4.17 11.78
N ASN A 118 9.36 5.10 11.44
CA ASN A 118 9.46 6.39 12.12
C ASN A 118 8.19 7.24 11.92
N VAL A 119 7.65 7.31 10.69
CA VAL A 119 6.39 8.02 10.42
C VAL A 119 5.23 7.41 11.20
N VAL A 120 5.08 6.08 11.21
CA VAL A 120 4.03 5.40 11.99
C VAL A 120 4.15 5.74 13.47
N LYS A 121 5.36 5.70 14.03
CA LYS A 121 5.60 5.97 15.45
C LYS A 121 5.30 7.42 15.84
N ASN A 122 5.72 8.38 15.03
CA ASN A 122 5.71 9.80 15.40
C ASN A 122 4.44 10.54 14.94
N GLU A 123 3.89 10.20 13.78
CA GLU A 123 2.76 10.91 13.18
C GLU A 123 1.44 10.13 13.28
N TYR A 124 1.52 8.80 13.42
CA TYR A 124 0.35 7.92 13.55
C TYR A 124 0.39 7.06 14.83
N PRO A 125 0.60 7.63 16.02
CA PRO A 125 0.75 6.86 17.27
C PRO A 125 -0.47 5.98 17.58
N ASN A 126 -1.66 6.39 17.15
CA ASN A 126 -2.91 5.62 17.28
C ASN A 126 -2.92 4.33 16.45
N PHE A 127 -2.07 4.21 15.44
CA PHE A 127 -1.97 3.01 14.60
C PHE A 127 -0.86 2.07 15.04
N TYR A 128 0.06 2.51 15.92
CA TYR A 128 1.13 1.67 16.45
C TYR A 128 0.62 0.41 17.16
N HIS A 129 -0.57 0.49 17.78
CA HIS A 129 -1.25 -0.63 18.45
C HIS A 129 -2.19 -1.42 17.52
N ASN A 130 -2.46 -0.87 16.33
CA ASN A 130 -3.31 -1.47 15.31
C ASN A 130 -2.49 -2.06 14.15
N SER A 131 -1.17 -2.20 14.33
CA SER A 131 -0.31 -2.86 13.36
C SER A 131 -0.56 -4.37 13.35
N ILE A 132 -0.47 -4.97 12.16
CA ILE A 132 -0.63 -6.41 11.99
C ILE A 132 0.57 -7.11 12.64
N THR A 133 0.33 -7.73 13.79
CA THR A 133 1.22 -8.73 14.41
C THR A 133 0.66 -10.10 14.03
N LYS A 134 1.29 -10.75 13.05
CA LYS A 134 1.03 -12.15 12.71
C LYS A 134 2.22 -13.00 13.14
#